data_AF-A0A7R8Z4C4-F1
#
_entry.id   AF-A0A7R8Z4C4-F1
#
_cell.length_a   1.000
_cell.length_b   1.000
_cell.length_c   1.000
_cell.angle_alpha   90.00
_cell.angle_beta   90.00
_cell.angle_gamma   90.00
#
_symmetry.space_group_name_H-M   'P 1'
#
loop_
_entity.id
_entity.type
_entity.pdbx_description
1 polymer ?
#
loop_
_entity_poly.entity_id
_entity_poly.type
_entity_poly.pdbx_seq_one_letter_code
_entity_poly.pdbx_strand_id
1 'polypeptide(L)'
;MSSTFYVPVLATCKLMAMKSYQRQRWGNALTWTFRSRDSSMAGFLADKFLQMYCRDSTFQSSDLLHNMGTCMLVSDRLTFLGKYCEFHQLFNVGEYRNAAMLLVELLKAKLAPKYFLLTLLEDAVALLESNDIVFNSDDTHELASCLDQLIEDGVVDVRTSCLPKEYPEQENKTNVEPNEMKKRLLLIQKVIARNESKAIIHEECL
;
A
#
# COMPACT_ATOMS: atom_id res chain seq x y z
N MET A 1 21.46 34.14 -12.93
CA MET A 1 20.23 34.29 -13.74
C MET A 1 19.68 32.90 -14.02
N SER A 2 18.42 32.61 -13.65
CA SER A 2 17.55 31.50 -14.12
C SER A 2 16.45 31.06 -13.11
N SER A 3 16.18 31.81 -12.04
CA SER A 3 15.08 31.45 -11.10
C SER A 3 13.67 31.83 -11.58
N THR A 4 13.53 32.62 -12.64
CA THR A 4 12.23 33.18 -13.08
C THR A 4 11.45 32.29 -14.06
N PHE A 5 12.11 31.33 -14.73
CA PHE A 5 11.47 30.41 -15.69
C PHE A 5 11.09 29.05 -15.09
N TYR A 6 11.44 28.78 -13.83
CA TYR A 6 11.19 27.50 -13.17
C TYR A 6 9.73 27.35 -12.70
N VAL A 7 9.13 28.44 -12.23
CA VAL A 7 7.75 28.47 -11.70
C VAL A 7 6.67 28.13 -12.76
N PRO A 8 6.74 28.63 -14.01
CA PRO A 8 5.78 28.25 -15.06
C PRO A 8 5.87 26.77 -15.47
N VAL A 9 7.07 26.18 -15.43
CA VAL A 9 7.29 24.79 -15.84
C VAL A 9 6.68 23.83 -14.82
N LEU A 10 6.77 24.13 -13.52
CA LEU A 10 6.13 23.32 -12.48
C LEU A 10 4.61 23.40 -12.53
N ALA A 11 4.05 24.60 -12.72
CA ALA A 11 2.61 24.80 -12.86
C ALA A 11 2.04 24.08 -14.10
N THR A 12 2.75 24.12 -15.23
CA THR A 12 2.36 23.40 -16.45
C THR A 12 2.48 21.88 -16.29
N CYS A 13 3.52 21.38 -15.60
CA CYS A 13 3.63 19.94 -15.31
C CYS A 13 2.47 19.46 -14.43
N LYS A 14 2.08 20.23 -13.42
CA LYS A 14 0.92 19.93 -12.56
C LYS A 14 -0.40 19.88 -13.35
N LEU A 15 -0.64 20.88 -14.20
CA LEU A 15 -1.82 20.91 -15.08
C LEU A 15 -1.84 19.71 -16.03
N MET A 16 -0.69 19.35 -16.61
CA MET A 16 -0.57 18.22 -17.54
C MET A 16 -0.73 16.86 -16.83
N ALA A 17 -0.22 16.71 -15.61
CA ALA A 17 -0.46 15.55 -14.77
C ALA A 17 -1.96 15.40 -14.47
N MET A 18 -2.63 16.46 -14.04
CA MET A 18 -4.05 16.42 -13.71
C MET A 18 -4.94 16.16 -14.93
N LYS A 19 -4.60 16.78 -16.08
CA LYS A 19 -5.29 16.54 -17.35
C LYS A 19 -5.07 15.12 -17.87
N SER A 20 -3.90 14.52 -17.60
CA SER A 20 -3.62 13.13 -17.99
C SER A 20 -4.33 12.14 -17.06
N TYR A 21 -4.39 12.45 -15.76
CA TYR A 21 -5.18 11.72 -14.76
C TYR A 21 -6.67 11.70 -15.12
N GLN A 22 -7.28 12.85 -15.41
CA GLN A 22 -8.68 12.95 -15.85
C GLN A 22 -8.99 12.14 -17.12
N ARG A 23 -7.97 11.88 -17.94
CA ARG A 23 -8.08 11.07 -19.16
C ARG A 23 -7.72 9.60 -18.95
N GLN A 24 -7.55 9.16 -17.70
CA GLN A 24 -7.14 7.80 -17.33
C GLN A 24 -5.83 7.34 -17.99
N ARG A 25 -4.95 8.29 -18.34
CA ARG A 25 -3.62 8.01 -18.88
C ARG A 25 -2.59 8.04 -17.76
N TRP A 26 -2.65 7.02 -16.91
CA TRP A 26 -1.88 6.88 -15.65
C TRP A 26 -0.38 7.02 -15.83
N GLY A 27 0.20 6.35 -16.84
CA GLY A 27 1.62 6.44 -17.12
C GLY A 27 2.09 7.85 -17.43
N ASN A 28 1.32 8.59 -18.25
CA ASN A 28 1.62 10.00 -18.53
C ASN A 28 1.49 10.86 -17.27
N ALA A 29 0.45 10.63 -16.46
CA ALA A 29 0.27 11.36 -15.19
C ALA A 29 1.48 11.17 -14.26
N LEU A 30 2.01 9.95 -14.16
CA LEU A 30 3.24 9.66 -13.39
C LEU A 30 4.45 10.39 -13.96
N THR A 31 4.69 10.34 -15.27
CA THR A 31 5.82 11.03 -15.90
C THR A 31 5.80 12.53 -15.62
N TRP A 32 4.62 13.17 -15.73
CA TRP A 32 4.46 14.60 -15.43
C TRP A 32 4.67 14.92 -13.95
N THR A 33 4.28 14.00 -13.06
CA THR A 33 4.44 14.14 -11.60
C THR A 33 5.90 13.98 -11.17
N PHE A 34 6.64 13.03 -11.74
CA PHE A 34 8.08 12.89 -11.47
C PHE A 34 8.86 14.10 -11.97
N ARG A 35 8.43 14.69 -13.08
CA ARG A 35 9.06 15.91 -13.62
C ARG A 35 8.76 17.15 -12.79
N SER A 36 7.58 17.25 -12.17
CA SER A 36 7.25 18.39 -11.30
C SER A 36 7.93 18.33 -9.94
N ARG A 37 8.33 17.14 -9.45
CA ARG A 37 8.86 16.94 -8.09
C ARG A 37 7.97 17.58 -6.99
N ASP A 38 6.68 17.71 -7.26
CA ASP A 38 5.70 18.26 -6.34
C ASP A 38 5.25 17.15 -5.38
N SER A 39 5.68 17.23 -4.12
CA SER A 39 5.38 16.23 -3.09
C SER A 39 3.88 16.04 -2.86
N SER A 40 3.09 17.11 -2.91
CA SER A 40 1.64 17.04 -2.73
C SER A 40 0.97 16.31 -3.90
N MET A 41 1.41 16.60 -5.13
CA MET A 41 0.88 15.92 -6.33
C MET A 41 1.30 14.45 -6.38
N ALA A 42 2.57 14.16 -6.04
CA ALA A 42 3.10 12.81 -5.91
C ALA A 42 2.32 12.00 -4.87
N GLY A 43 2.07 12.59 -3.71
CA GLY A 43 1.27 11.99 -2.65
C GLY A 43 -0.17 11.71 -3.10
N PHE A 44 -0.84 12.69 -3.71
CA PHE A 44 -2.21 12.52 -4.23
C PHE A 44 -2.30 11.40 -5.27
N LEU A 45 -1.38 11.38 -6.25
CA LEU A 45 -1.40 10.36 -7.29
C LEU A 45 -1.09 8.97 -6.71
N ALA A 46 -0.11 8.87 -5.81
CA ALA A 46 0.20 7.61 -5.14
C ALA A 46 -0.98 7.08 -4.31
N ASP A 47 -1.67 7.96 -3.59
CA ASP A 47 -2.89 7.63 -2.85
C ASP A 47 -3.97 7.04 -3.78
N LYS A 48 -4.15 7.61 -4.98
CA LYS A 48 -5.08 7.08 -5.99
C LYS A 48 -4.71 5.69 -6.48
N PHE A 49 -3.44 5.40 -6.71
CA PHE A 49 -3.00 4.04 -7.08
C PHE A 49 -3.31 3.02 -5.98
N LEU A 50 -3.08 3.38 -4.72
CA LEU A 50 -3.40 2.49 -3.59
C LEU A 50 -4.91 2.28 -3.44
N GLN A 51 -5.71 3.33 -3.62
CA GLN A 51 -7.18 3.23 -3.63
C GLN A 51 -7.68 2.28 -4.72
N MET A 52 -7.11 2.37 -5.92
CA MET A 52 -7.41 1.44 -7.02
C MET A 52 -7.00 0.01 -6.67
N TYR A 53 -5.83 -0.19 -6.08
CA TYR A 53 -5.39 -1.51 -5.63
C TYR A 53 -6.35 -2.12 -4.60
N CYS A 54 -6.81 -1.35 -3.60
CA CYS A 54 -7.80 -1.82 -2.62
C CYS A 54 -9.11 -2.31 -3.26
N ARG A 55 -9.46 -1.80 -4.45
CA ARG A 55 -10.68 -2.14 -5.18
C ARG A 55 -10.46 -3.33 -6.11
N ASP A 56 -9.41 -3.28 -6.92
CA ASP A 56 -9.20 -4.18 -8.05
C ASP A 56 -8.14 -5.26 -7.78
N SER A 57 -7.45 -5.20 -6.64
CA SER A 57 -6.33 -6.07 -6.24
C SER A 57 -5.20 -6.15 -7.29
N THR A 58 -5.09 -5.13 -8.15
CA THR A 58 -4.12 -5.09 -9.25
C THR A 58 -3.59 -3.68 -9.44
N PHE A 59 -2.29 -3.55 -9.73
CA PHE A 59 -1.68 -2.27 -10.07
C PHE A 59 -1.80 -2.00 -11.58
N GLN A 60 -2.49 -0.93 -11.95
CA GLN A 60 -2.43 -0.44 -13.32
C GLN A 60 -1.03 0.14 -13.60
N SER A 61 -0.47 -0.18 -14.77
CA SER A 61 0.86 0.31 -15.18
C SER A 61 2.01 -0.08 -14.23
N SER A 62 2.03 -1.33 -13.74
CA SER A 62 3.08 -1.85 -12.84
C SER A 62 4.50 -1.62 -13.37
N ASP A 63 4.71 -1.69 -14.68
CA ASP A 63 6.01 -1.48 -15.32
C ASP A 63 6.56 -0.06 -15.09
N LEU A 64 5.69 0.95 -15.05
CA LEU A 64 6.08 2.33 -14.79
C LEU A 64 6.33 2.58 -13.30
N LEU A 65 5.56 1.90 -12.45
CA LEU A 65 5.76 1.92 -11.00
C LEU A 65 7.09 1.24 -10.61
N HIS A 66 7.52 0.22 -11.36
CA HIS A 66 8.82 -0.41 -11.14
C HIS A 66 9.99 0.53 -11.43
N ASN A 67 9.86 1.34 -12.50
CA ASN A 67 10.94 2.21 -12.97
C ASN A 67 10.99 3.59 -12.30
N MET A 68 10.42 3.72 -11.09
CA MET A 68 10.36 5.01 -10.38
C MET A 68 11.73 5.50 -9.88
N GLY A 69 12.67 4.59 -9.60
CA GLY A 69 14.01 4.93 -9.13
C GLY A 69 13.97 5.92 -7.95
N THR A 70 14.83 6.94 -7.98
CA THR A 70 14.87 7.99 -6.93
C THR A 70 13.65 8.90 -6.89
N CYS A 71 12.76 8.86 -7.89
CA CYS A 71 11.56 9.68 -7.91
C CYS A 71 10.53 9.27 -6.85
N MET A 72 10.62 8.05 -6.31
CA MET A 72 9.71 7.61 -5.25
C MET A 72 9.90 8.42 -3.96
N LEU A 73 11.11 8.92 -3.70
CA LEU A 73 11.49 9.66 -2.48
C LEU A 73 10.92 11.09 -2.41
N VAL A 74 10.09 11.48 -3.38
CA VAL A 74 9.47 12.81 -3.43
C VAL A 74 8.35 12.95 -2.40
N SER A 75 7.71 11.86 -1.99
CA SER A 75 6.77 11.84 -0.87
C SER A 75 6.74 10.49 -0.18
N ASP A 76 6.39 10.47 1.11
CA ASP A 76 6.27 9.23 1.90
C ASP A 76 5.25 8.26 1.29
N ARG A 77 4.14 8.81 0.76
CA ARG A 77 3.09 8.01 0.12
C ARG A 77 3.56 7.38 -1.20
N LEU A 78 4.35 8.10 -2.00
CA LEU A 78 4.92 7.56 -3.22
C LEU A 78 6.06 6.57 -2.92
N THR A 79 6.83 6.82 -1.86
CA THR A 79 7.85 5.88 -1.35
C THR A 79 7.18 4.57 -0.93
N PHE A 80 6.11 4.64 -0.14
CA PHE A 80 5.30 3.48 0.22
C PHE A 80 4.82 2.72 -1.02
N LEU A 81 4.20 3.41 -1.99
CA LEU A 81 3.70 2.77 -3.21
C LEU A 81 4.82 2.05 -3.97
N GLY A 82 5.99 2.67 -4.12
CA GLY A 82 7.14 2.06 -4.78
C GLY A 82 7.64 0.81 -4.07
N LYS A 83 7.80 0.88 -2.75
CA LYS A 83 8.21 -0.26 -1.93
C LYS A 83 7.17 -1.37 -1.88
N TYR A 84 5.90 -1.03 -1.88
CA TYR A 84 4.83 -2.01 -1.95
C TYR A 84 4.77 -2.72 -3.32
N CYS A 85 5.06 -2.01 -4.41
CA CYS A 85 5.24 -2.65 -5.72
C CYS A 85 6.45 -3.60 -5.74
N GLU A 86 7.56 -3.21 -5.12
CA GLU A 86 8.76 -4.05 -4.96
C GLU A 86 8.45 -5.33 -4.16
N PHE A 87 7.63 -5.23 -3.10
CA PHE A 87 7.13 -6.38 -2.35
C PHE A 87 6.43 -7.40 -3.27
N HIS A 88 5.50 -6.96 -4.12
CA HIS A 88 4.82 -7.88 -5.05
C HIS A 88 5.77 -8.50 -6.07
N GLN A 89 6.83 -7.80 -6.47
CA GLN A 89 7.83 -8.36 -7.37
C GLN A 89 8.60 -9.49 -6.69
N LEU A 90 9.12 -9.24 -5.48
CA LEU A 90 9.79 -10.25 -4.66
C LEU A 90 8.88 -11.46 -4.42
N PHE A 91 7.61 -11.21 -4.09
CA PHE A 91 6.62 -12.25 -3.89
C PHE A 91 6.40 -13.10 -5.17
N ASN A 92 6.27 -12.46 -6.33
CA ASN A 92 6.02 -13.14 -7.60
C ASN A 92 7.22 -13.96 -8.12
N VAL A 93 8.45 -13.55 -7.78
CA VAL A 93 9.67 -14.32 -8.14
C VAL A 93 10.03 -15.40 -7.10
N GLY A 94 9.26 -15.52 -6.01
CA GLY A 94 9.46 -16.52 -4.95
C GLY A 94 10.46 -16.12 -3.86
N GLU A 95 10.88 -14.86 -3.82
CA GLU A 95 11.79 -14.29 -2.81
C GLU A 95 11.03 -13.92 -1.53
N TYR A 96 10.37 -14.91 -0.93
CA TYR A 96 9.40 -14.72 0.17
C TYR A 96 10.00 -14.06 1.41
N ARG A 97 11.23 -14.42 1.78
CA ARG A 97 11.92 -13.81 2.94
C ARG A 97 12.17 -12.32 2.74
N ASN A 98 12.66 -11.94 1.56
CA ASN A 98 12.90 -10.54 1.24
C ASN A 98 11.59 -9.76 1.15
N ALA A 99 10.53 -10.37 0.59
CA ALA A 99 9.19 -9.78 0.55
C ALA A 99 8.65 -9.51 1.96
N ALA A 100 8.73 -10.50 2.86
CA ALA A 100 8.30 -10.37 4.25
C ALA A 100 9.07 -9.28 5.00
N MET A 101 10.40 -9.27 4.90
CA MET A 101 11.23 -8.23 5.50
C MET A 101 10.80 -6.84 5.05
N LEU A 102 10.59 -6.65 3.75
CA LEU A 102 10.16 -5.36 3.20
C LEU A 102 8.77 -4.95 3.71
N LEU A 103 7.84 -5.89 3.84
CA LEU A 103 6.50 -5.63 4.37
C LEU A 103 6.56 -5.18 5.84
N VAL A 104 7.41 -5.82 6.66
CA VAL A 104 7.63 -5.42 8.05
C VAL A 104 8.32 -4.06 8.14
N GLU A 105 9.29 -3.76 7.29
CA GLU A 105 9.93 -2.43 7.22
C GLU A 105 8.90 -1.34 6.91
N LEU A 106 7.95 -1.59 6.00
CA LEU A 106 6.88 -0.63 5.68
C LEU A 106 5.96 -0.35 6.86
N LEU A 107 5.69 -1.36 7.69
CA LEU A 107 4.91 -1.22 8.93
C LEU A 107 5.67 -0.44 9.99
N LYS A 108 6.92 -0.83 10.29
CA LYS A 108 7.78 -0.18 11.28
C LYS A 108 8.03 1.29 10.95
N ALA A 109 8.22 1.60 9.67
CA ALA A 109 8.41 2.97 9.19
C ALA A 109 7.12 3.81 9.18
N LYS A 110 5.95 3.20 9.43
CA LYS A 110 4.63 3.85 9.42
C LYS A 110 4.32 4.60 8.13
N LEU A 111 4.86 4.10 7.00
CA LEU A 111 4.66 4.70 5.67
C LEU A 111 3.29 4.34 5.08
N ALA A 112 2.72 3.21 5.51
CA ALA A 112 1.44 2.73 5.05
C ALA A 112 0.28 3.63 5.53
N PRO A 113 -0.63 4.06 4.64
CA PRO A 113 -1.88 4.70 5.05
C PRO A 113 -2.69 3.81 5.98
N LYS A 114 -3.31 4.40 7.03
CA LYS A 114 -4.23 3.68 7.93
C LYS A 114 -5.30 2.87 7.18
N TYR A 115 -5.91 3.45 6.15
CA TYR A 115 -6.95 2.78 5.37
C TYR A 115 -6.44 1.54 4.60
N PHE A 116 -5.13 1.44 4.36
CA PHE A 116 -4.50 0.41 3.56
C PHE A 116 -3.88 -0.71 4.40
N LEU A 117 -3.70 -0.49 5.71
CA LEU A 117 -3.08 -1.47 6.60
C LEU A 117 -3.78 -2.83 6.55
N LEU A 118 -5.11 -2.86 6.45
CA LEU A 118 -5.85 -4.11 6.30
C LEU A 118 -5.45 -4.86 5.02
N THR A 119 -5.40 -4.17 3.87
CA THR A 119 -4.98 -4.76 2.60
C THR A 119 -3.56 -5.30 2.67
N LEU A 120 -2.66 -4.55 3.31
CA LEU A 120 -1.27 -4.97 3.52
C LEU A 120 -1.20 -6.24 4.40
N LEU A 121 -1.98 -6.31 5.48
CA LEU A 121 -2.05 -7.50 6.34
C LEU A 121 -2.64 -8.71 5.60
N GLU A 122 -3.59 -8.51 4.70
CA GLU A 122 -4.13 -9.58 3.86
C GLU A 122 -3.09 -10.12 2.89
N ASP A 123 -2.31 -9.25 2.26
CA ASP A 123 -1.24 -9.67 1.37
C ASP A 123 -0.11 -10.40 2.13
N ALA A 124 0.02 -10.16 3.44
CA ALA A 124 0.91 -10.93 4.31
C ALA A 124 0.40 -12.34 4.65
N VAL A 125 -0.91 -12.63 4.51
CA VAL A 125 -1.50 -13.94 4.87
C VAL A 125 -0.83 -15.08 4.11
N ALA A 126 -0.61 -14.92 2.81
CA ALA A 126 0.03 -15.96 1.98
C ALA A 126 1.44 -16.31 2.47
N LEU A 127 2.17 -15.32 3.00
CA LEU A 127 3.51 -15.51 3.56
C LEU A 127 3.45 -16.15 4.97
N LEU A 128 2.50 -15.74 5.81
CA LEU A 128 2.30 -16.30 7.15
C LEU A 128 1.78 -17.75 7.14
N GLU A 129 1.02 -18.12 6.12
CA GLU A 129 0.51 -19.50 5.96
C GLU A 129 1.52 -20.44 5.34
N SER A 130 2.66 -19.93 4.86
CA SER A 130 3.71 -20.77 4.28
C SER A 130 4.27 -21.78 5.30
N ASN A 131 4.85 -22.86 4.78
CA ASN A 131 5.46 -23.90 5.63
C ASN A 131 6.82 -23.45 6.16
N ASP A 132 7.52 -22.61 5.38
CA ASP A 132 8.80 -22.04 5.77
C ASP A 132 8.56 -20.89 6.76
N ILE A 133 9.51 -20.68 7.67
CA ILE A 133 9.42 -19.58 8.63
C ILE A 133 9.96 -18.34 7.95
N VAL A 134 9.04 -17.60 7.35
CA VAL A 134 9.33 -16.36 6.61
C VAL A 134 9.33 -15.15 7.57
N PHE A 135 8.39 -15.12 8.52
CA PHE A 135 8.34 -14.13 9.60
C PHE A 135 8.78 -14.77 10.91
N ASN A 136 9.74 -14.13 11.59
CA ASN A 136 10.18 -14.55 12.93
C ASN A 136 9.20 -14.05 14.02
N SER A 137 9.48 -14.35 15.29
CA SER A 137 8.64 -13.93 16.41
C SER A 137 8.47 -12.40 16.46
N ASP A 138 9.56 -11.64 16.37
CA ASP A 138 9.56 -10.17 16.37
C ASP A 138 8.72 -9.56 15.23
N ASP A 139 8.86 -10.09 14.01
CA ASP A 139 8.12 -9.67 12.83
C ASP A 139 6.63 -9.97 12.99
N THR A 140 6.31 -11.12 13.59
CA THR A 140 4.93 -11.53 13.88
C THR A 140 4.29 -10.62 14.92
N HIS A 141 5.04 -10.19 15.94
CA HIS A 141 4.58 -9.22 16.92
C HIS A 141 4.29 -7.85 16.30
N GLU A 142 5.09 -7.40 15.32
CA GLU A 142 4.81 -6.15 14.60
C GLU A 142 3.49 -6.24 13.82
N LEU A 143 3.24 -7.36 13.13
CA LEU A 143 1.99 -7.63 12.42
C LEU A 143 0.79 -7.69 13.39
N ALA A 144 0.95 -8.32 14.54
CA ALA A 144 -0.06 -8.39 15.59
C ALA A 144 -0.40 -6.99 16.12
N SER A 145 0.62 -6.18 16.44
CA SER A 145 0.42 -4.81 16.91
C SER A 145 -0.30 -3.94 15.88
N CYS A 146 0.00 -4.11 14.59
CA CYS A 146 -0.71 -3.42 13.52
C CYS A 146 -2.19 -3.85 13.43
N LEU A 147 -2.47 -5.14 13.63
CA LEU A 147 -3.84 -5.66 13.65
C LEU A 147 -4.63 -5.11 14.85
N ASP A 148 -4.02 -5.08 16.03
CA ASP A 148 -4.64 -4.56 17.25
C ASP A 148 -4.99 -3.07 17.09
N GLN A 149 -4.08 -2.28 16.53
CA GLN A 149 -4.34 -0.87 16.19
C GLN A 149 -5.55 -0.70 15.26
N LEU A 150 -5.73 -1.60 14.29
CA LEU A 150 -6.90 -1.57 13.40
C LEU A 150 -8.21 -1.96 14.10
N ILE A 151 -8.15 -2.88 15.05
CA ILE A 151 -9.31 -3.29 15.84
C ILE A 151 -9.72 -2.15 16.80
N GLU A 152 -8.75 -1.50 17.44
CA GLU A 152 -8.95 -0.35 18.32
C GLU A 152 -9.49 0.87 17.58
N ASP A 153 -8.92 1.20 16.42
CA ASP A 153 -9.40 2.28 15.55
C ASP A 153 -10.82 1.99 15.00
N GLY A 154 -11.27 0.74 15.11
CA GLY A 154 -12.68 0.38 15.24
C GLY A 154 -13.58 0.69 14.05
N VAL A 155 -13.67 -0.24 13.08
CA VAL A 155 -14.88 -0.59 12.29
C VAL A 155 -15.63 0.58 11.59
N VAL A 156 -15.05 1.78 11.51
CA VAL A 156 -15.59 2.91 10.76
C VAL A 156 -14.70 3.12 9.56
N ASP A 157 -15.15 2.64 8.41
CA ASP A 157 -14.80 3.26 7.15
C ASP A 157 -13.38 3.02 6.56
N VAL A 158 -12.73 1.88 6.84
CA VAL A 158 -11.42 1.56 6.20
C VAL A 158 -11.57 1.39 4.67
N ARG A 159 -12.73 0.90 4.19
CA ARG A 159 -12.99 0.70 2.75
C ARG A 159 -13.75 1.82 2.05
N THR A 160 -14.63 2.57 2.71
CA THR A 160 -15.29 3.72 2.05
C THR A 160 -14.36 4.93 2.00
N SER A 161 -13.36 5.04 2.88
CA SER A 161 -12.27 6.02 2.74
C SER A 161 -11.34 5.75 1.54
N CYS A 162 -11.29 4.50 1.03
CA CYS A 162 -10.57 4.17 -0.21
C CYS A 162 -11.29 4.66 -1.48
N LEU A 163 -12.54 5.13 -1.37
CA LEU A 163 -13.28 5.65 -2.53
C LEU A 163 -13.06 7.17 -2.64
N PRO A 164 -12.66 7.68 -3.83
CA PRO A 164 -12.72 9.10 -4.10
C PRO A 164 -14.14 9.63 -3.85
N LYS A 165 -14.29 10.71 -3.07
CA LYS A 165 -15.51 11.52 -3.06
C LYS A 165 -15.63 12.27 -4.39
N GLU A 166 -16.14 11.62 -5.43
CA GLU A 166 -16.62 12.27 -6.65
C GLU A 166 -18.15 12.07 -6.74
N TYR A 167 -18.93 13.16 -6.64
CA TYR A 167 -20.38 13.20 -6.87
C TYR A 167 -20.69 13.19 -8.39
N PRO A 168 -21.89 12.79 -8.88
CA PRO A 168 -23.09 12.37 -8.16
C PRO A 168 -23.49 10.89 -8.34
N GLU A 169 -24.02 10.34 -7.25
CA GLU A 169 -25.07 9.32 -7.09
C GLU A 169 -25.44 8.43 -8.29
N GLN A 170 -24.96 7.18 -8.24
CA GLN A 170 -25.86 6.03 -8.35
C GLN A 170 -25.60 5.12 -7.15
N GLU A 171 -26.56 5.13 -6.23
CA GLU A 171 -26.58 4.23 -5.08
C GLU A 171 -26.62 2.78 -5.56
N ASN A 172 -25.50 2.08 -5.41
CA ASN A 172 -25.54 0.70 -4.98
C ASN A 172 -24.68 0.62 -3.72
N LYS A 173 -25.32 0.90 -2.58
CA LYS A 173 -24.82 0.56 -1.25
C LYS A 173 -24.66 -0.96 -1.18
N THR A 174 -23.51 -1.49 -1.58
CA THR A 174 -23.08 -2.79 -1.08
C THR A 174 -22.80 -2.61 0.40
N ASN A 175 -23.83 -2.86 1.21
CA ASN A 175 -23.69 -3.16 2.63
C ASN A 175 -22.71 -4.32 2.75
N VAL A 176 -21.41 -4.03 2.85
CA VAL A 176 -20.44 -5.02 3.33
C VAL A 176 -20.85 -5.25 4.77
N GLU A 177 -21.62 -6.32 5.00
CA GLU A 177 -22.15 -6.59 6.32
C GLU A 177 -21.01 -6.58 7.34
N PRO A 178 -21.19 -5.97 8.52
CA PRO A 178 -20.22 -5.96 9.62
C PRO A 178 -19.65 -7.35 9.94
N ASN A 179 -20.36 -8.41 9.55
CA ASN A 179 -19.97 -9.80 9.66
C ASN A 179 -18.77 -10.18 8.78
N GLU A 180 -18.67 -9.67 7.55
CA GLU A 180 -17.61 -10.09 6.62
C GLU A 180 -16.25 -9.49 6.98
N MET A 181 -16.22 -8.21 7.36
CA MET A 181 -15.01 -7.55 7.87
C MET A 181 -14.50 -8.26 9.13
N LYS A 182 -15.39 -8.63 10.05
CA LYS A 182 -15.04 -9.41 11.24
C LYS A 182 -14.42 -10.76 10.90
N LYS A 183 -14.95 -11.49 9.91
CA LYS A 183 -14.35 -12.76 9.46
C LYS A 183 -12.93 -12.58 8.94
N ARG A 184 -12.66 -11.52 8.17
CA ARG A 184 -11.32 -11.21 7.64
C ARG A 184 -10.33 -10.92 8.77
N LEU A 185 -10.72 -10.09 9.74
CA LEU A 185 -9.91 -9.81 10.92
C LEU A 185 -9.62 -11.09 11.73
N LEU A 186 -10.64 -11.93 11.95
CA LEU A 186 -10.48 -13.21 12.65
C LEU A 186 -9.54 -14.17 11.91
N LEU A 187 -9.60 -14.21 10.57
CA LEU A 187 -8.69 -15.01 9.76
C LEU A 187 -7.24 -14.55 9.95
N ILE A 188 -6.97 -13.25 9.80
CA ILE A 188 -5.63 -12.68 9.97
C ILE A 188 -5.11 -12.96 11.38
N GLN A 189 -5.92 -12.71 12.41
CA GLN A 189 -5.55 -13.00 13.81
C GLN A 189 -5.15 -14.46 14.01
N LYS A 190 -5.93 -15.39 13.46
CA LYS A 190 -5.65 -16.82 13.56
C LYS A 190 -4.36 -17.22 12.86
N VAL A 191 -4.09 -16.63 11.70
CA VAL A 191 -2.88 -16.91 10.91
C VAL A 191 -1.64 -16.36 11.61
N ILE A 192 -1.71 -15.15 12.17
CA ILE A 192 -0.64 -14.56 12.99
C ILE A 192 -0.31 -15.46 14.18
N ALA A 193 -1.31 -15.88 14.98
CA ALA A 193 -1.08 -16.74 16.14
C ALA A 193 -0.44 -18.10 15.79
N ARG A 194 -0.77 -18.65 14.61
CA ARG A 194 -0.14 -19.87 14.10
C ARG A 194 1.33 -19.64 13.72
N ASN A 195 1.64 -18.55 13.03
CA ASN A 195 3.01 -18.23 12.68
C ASN A 195 3.86 -17.97 13.93
N GLU A 196 3.32 -17.24 14.90
CA GLU A 196 3.98 -16.97 16.19
C GLU A 196 4.37 -18.28 16.90
N SER A 197 3.43 -19.23 16.99
CA SER A 197 3.69 -20.54 17.58
C SER A 197 4.81 -21.30 16.84
N LYS A 198 4.81 -21.26 15.49
CA LYS A 198 5.85 -21.91 14.67
C LYS A 198 7.21 -21.25 14.85
N ALA A 199 7.25 -19.91 14.84
CA ALA A 199 8.47 -19.13 14.94
C ALA A 199 9.15 -19.34 16.29
N ILE A 200 8.40 -19.28 17.39
CA ILE A 200 8.92 -19.50 18.75
C ILE A 200 9.57 -20.90 18.87
N ILE A 201 8.87 -21.95 18.43
CA ILE A 201 9.40 -23.33 18.50
C ILE A 201 10.70 -23.45 17.71
N HIS A 202 10.77 -22.85 16.53
CA HIS A 202 11.97 -22.92 15.70
C HIS A 202 13.14 -22.12 16.28
N GLU A 203 12.88 -20.94 16.85
CA GLU A 203 13.89 -20.10 17.49
C GLU A 203 14.45 -20.74 18.76
N GLU A 204 13.61 -21.42 19.56
CA GLU A 204 14.04 -22.18 20.74
C GLU A 204 14.82 -23.46 20.41
N CYS A 205 14.74 -23.97 19.18
CA CYS A 205 15.43 -25.19 18.74
C CYS A 205 16.79 -24.92 18.07
N LEU A 206 17.22 -23.66 17.93
CA LEU A 206 18.51 -23.24 17.35
C LEU A 206 19.56 -22.93 18.44
#